data_AF-A0A944VNM6-F1
#
_entry.id   AF-A0A944VNM6-F1
#
_cell.length_a   1.000
_cell.length_b   1.000
_cell.length_c   1.000
_cell.angle_alpha   90.00
_cell.angle_beta   90.00
_cell.angle_gamma   90.00
#
_symmetry.space_group_name_H-M   'P 1'
#
loop_
_entity.id
_entity.type
_entity.pdbx_description
1 polymer ?
#
loop_
_entity_poly.entity_id
_entity_poly.type
_entity_poly.pdbx_seq_one_letter_code
_entity_poly.pdbx_strand_id
1 'polypeptide(L)'
;MKNKYFIDTDTASDDAVALLMALEWHDVEVLGISVVSGNMSVEQGSINARYTVELCKKDVPVYVGADAPLVKKREHADWFHGPDGMGNMNYPAPKLQETNEDFIEVLNNHINQHPDEITLVTLGPLTNVANFIKKYPDSFLKLKNIVIMGGASNTVGNVTPAAEYNIWCDPEAADIVFKSKHHDIAMVGWELCRGEANLTEEEMELAYSFKTEKADFTIDCNKHALDSSQNWLGDPGLGLPDPVAMA
;
A
#
# COMPACT_ATOMS: atom_id res chain seq x y z
N MET A 1 -14.44 -10.28 17.39
CA MET A 1 -14.28 -8.85 17.09
C MET A 1 -13.43 -8.75 15.85
N LYS A 2 -13.73 -7.82 14.93
CA LYS A 2 -12.94 -7.64 13.71
C LYS A 2 -11.57 -7.05 14.05
N ASN A 3 -10.56 -7.38 13.27
CA ASN A 3 -9.25 -6.74 13.29
C ASN A 3 -9.37 -5.34 12.69
N LYS A 4 -8.98 -4.31 13.45
CA LYS A 4 -9.08 -2.91 13.01
C LYS A 4 -7.80 -2.51 12.28
N TYR A 5 -7.91 -2.18 11.00
CA TYR A 5 -6.77 -1.78 10.17
C TYR A 5 -6.85 -0.29 9.87
N PHE A 6 -5.71 0.39 9.93
CA PHE A 6 -5.49 1.67 9.26
C PHE A 6 -4.41 1.43 8.22
N ILE A 7 -4.65 1.85 6.97
CA ILE A 7 -3.79 1.50 5.84
C ILE A 7 -3.15 2.78 5.29
N ASP A 8 -1.83 2.78 5.14
CA ASP A 8 -1.05 3.84 4.49
C ASP A 8 -0.49 3.30 3.16
N THR A 9 -0.76 3.95 2.04
CA THR A 9 -0.53 3.40 0.68
C THR A 9 -0.18 4.50 -0.31
N ASP A 10 0.56 4.20 -1.37
CA ASP A 10 0.85 5.10 -2.49
C ASP A 10 0.10 4.65 -3.77
N THR A 11 -1.15 4.26 -3.54
CA THR A 11 -1.96 3.36 -4.37
C THR A 11 -1.67 3.36 -5.86
N ALA A 12 -0.98 2.31 -6.28
CA ALA A 12 -0.89 1.82 -7.64
C ALA A 12 -1.21 0.31 -7.70
N SER A 13 -1.28 -0.25 -8.91
CA SER A 13 -1.59 -1.63 -9.26
C SER A 13 -1.82 -2.64 -8.12
N ASP A 14 -0.78 -3.05 -7.38
CA ASP A 14 -0.83 -4.08 -6.35
C ASP A 14 -1.36 -3.55 -5.01
N ASP A 15 -1.12 -2.28 -4.64
CA ASP A 15 -1.79 -1.63 -3.52
C ASP A 15 -3.32 -1.73 -3.66
N ALA A 16 -3.84 -1.52 -4.87
CA ALA A 16 -5.28 -1.58 -5.14
C ALA A 16 -5.83 -2.99 -4.90
N VAL A 17 -5.03 -4.03 -5.16
CA VAL A 17 -5.38 -5.42 -4.83
C VAL A 17 -5.34 -5.65 -3.32
N ALA A 18 -4.33 -5.12 -2.62
CA ALA A 18 -4.22 -5.22 -1.16
C ALA A 18 -5.39 -4.53 -0.45
N LEU A 19 -5.78 -3.34 -0.92
CA LEU A 19 -6.97 -2.63 -0.46
C LEU A 19 -8.24 -3.45 -0.71
N LEU A 20 -8.40 -4.03 -1.90
CA LEU A 20 -9.54 -4.90 -2.22
C LEU A 20 -9.60 -6.08 -1.24
N MET A 21 -8.47 -6.74 -0.96
CA MET A 21 -8.40 -7.83 0.03
C MET A 21 -8.87 -7.38 1.41
N ALA A 22 -8.33 -6.27 1.93
CA ALA A 22 -8.68 -5.76 3.25
C ALA A 22 -10.16 -5.37 3.37
N LEU A 23 -10.71 -4.73 2.33
CA LEU A 23 -12.09 -4.24 2.32
C LEU A 23 -13.12 -5.37 2.19
N GLU A 24 -12.76 -6.46 1.52
CA GLU A 24 -13.63 -7.63 1.31
C GLU A 24 -13.48 -8.70 2.39
N TRP A 25 -12.38 -8.68 3.17
CA TRP A 25 -12.17 -9.68 4.21
C TRP A 25 -13.13 -9.50 5.38
N HIS A 26 -13.86 -10.56 5.71
CA HIS A 26 -14.95 -10.53 6.69
C HIS A 26 -14.50 -10.17 8.11
N ASP A 27 -13.29 -10.57 8.49
CA ASP A 27 -12.71 -10.33 9.82
C ASP A 27 -11.93 -9.01 9.92
N VAL A 28 -11.84 -8.22 8.85
CA VAL A 28 -11.16 -6.92 8.86
C VAL A 28 -12.19 -5.78 8.85
N GLU A 29 -11.85 -4.74 9.61
CA GLU A 29 -12.53 -3.45 9.62
C GLU A 29 -11.48 -2.38 9.30
N VAL A 30 -11.56 -1.80 8.09
CA VAL A 30 -10.68 -0.71 7.70
C VAL A 30 -11.25 0.61 8.23
N LEU A 31 -10.52 1.24 9.14
CA LEU A 31 -10.92 2.51 9.79
C LEU A 31 -10.67 3.73 8.91
N GLY A 32 -9.65 3.65 8.06
CA GLY A 32 -9.23 4.74 7.19
C GLY A 32 -8.04 4.34 6.32
N ILE A 33 -7.87 5.07 5.21
CA ILE A 33 -6.79 4.90 4.26
C ILE A 33 -6.08 6.23 4.10
N SER A 34 -4.82 6.35 4.48
CA SER A 34 -3.98 7.51 4.14
C SER A 34 -3.19 7.23 2.88
N VAL A 35 -3.08 8.24 2.02
CA VAL A 35 -2.29 8.17 0.79
C VAL A 35 -0.99 8.93 0.95
N VAL A 36 0.11 8.32 0.56
CA VAL A 36 1.45 8.93 0.52
C VAL A 36 1.94 9.01 -0.92
N SER A 37 2.79 9.99 -1.23
CA SER A 37 3.50 10.01 -2.50
C SER A 37 4.51 8.87 -2.58
N GLY A 38 4.47 8.11 -3.67
CA GLY A 38 5.42 7.03 -3.95
C GLY A 38 5.28 6.60 -5.41
N ASN A 39 4.69 5.44 -5.68
CA ASN A 39 4.40 4.91 -7.01
C ASN A 39 3.78 5.98 -7.92
N MET A 40 2.78 6.69 -7.40
CA MET A 40 2.13 7.83 -8.07
C MET A 40 2.25 9.11 -7.24
N SER A 41 1.81 10.24 -7.81
CA SER A 41 1.54 11.45 -7.02
C SER A 41 0.42 11.16 -6.01
N VAL A 42 0.42 11.88 -4.89
CA VAL A 42 -0.58 11.67 -3.83
C VAL A 42 -2.02 11.89 -4.33
N GLU A 43 -2.21 12.79 -5.29
CA GLU A 43 -3.52 13.06 -5.91
C GLU A 43 -3.99 11.87 -6.76
N GLN A 44 -3.09 11.29 -7.57
CA GLN A 44 -3.43 10.13 -8.38
C GLN A 44 -3.62 8.87 -7.52
N GLY A 45 -2.78 8.68 -6.49
CA GLY A 45 -2.97 7.62 -5.49
C GLY A 45 -4.32 7.75 -4.77
N SER A 46 -4.73 8.97 -4.41
CA SER A 46 -6.06 9.25 -3.82
C SER A 46 -7.20 8.86 -4.76
N ILE A 47 -7.08 9.15 -6.06
CA ILE A 47 -8.05 8.71 -7.07
C ILE A 47 -8.13 7.17 -7.11
N ASN A 48 -6.98 6.49 -7.15
CA ASN A 48 -6.90 5.04 -7.25
C ASN A 48 -7.45 4.34 -5.99
N ALA A 49 -7.11 4.84 -4.81
CA ALA A 49 -7.61 4.35 -3.52
C ALA A 49 -9.14 4.48 -3.43
N ARG A 50 -9.69 5.67 -3.74
CA ARG A 50 -11.14 5.93 -3.72
C ARG A 50 -11.89 5.07 -4.73
N TYR A 51 -11.33 4.88 -5.94
CA TYR A 51 -11.92 3.97 -6.92
C TYR A 51 -12.02 2.55 -6.36
N THR A 52 -10.97 2.05 -5.71
CA THR A 52 -10.94 0.72 -5.10
C THR A 52 -11.96 0.57 -3.97
N VAL A 53 -12.12 1.60 -3.13
CA VAL A 53 -13.16 1.65 -2.09
C VAL A 53 -14.57 1.56 -2.69
N GLU A 54 -14.84 2.32 -3.76
CA GLU A 54 -16.12 2.29 -4.46
C GLU A 54 -16.41 0.94 -5.13
N LEU A 55 -15.41 0.32 -5.75
CA LEU A 55 -15.49 -1.01 -6.34
C LEU A 55 -15.91 -2.05 -5.28
N CYS A 56 -15.39 -1.91 -4.06
CA CYS A 56 -15.76 -2.75 -2.92
C CYS A 56 -17.14 -2.40 -2.30
N LYS A 57 -17.80 -1.35 -2.80
CA LYS A 57 -19.06 -0.80 -2.27
C LYS A 57 -18.96 -0.48 -0.78
N LYS A 58 -17.82 0.09 -0.39
CA LYS A 58 -17.54 0.57 0.97
C LYS A 58 -17.55 2.10 1.00
N ASP A 59 -17.51 2.64 2.22
CA ASP A 59 -17.50 4.09 2.50
C ASP A 59 -16.36 4.42 3.47
N VAL A 60 -15.21 3.80 3.26
CA VAL A 60 -14.01 4.01 4.09
C VAL A 60 -13.39 5.36 3.71
N PRO A 61 -13.08 6.23 4.69
CA PRO A 61 -12.52 7.53 4.38
C PRO A 61 -11.09 7.40 3.84
N VAL A 62 -10.80 8.16 2.77
CA VAL A 62 -9.49 8.26 2.15
C VAL A 62 -8.93 9.65 2.38
N TYR A 63 -7.71 9.72 2.91
CA TYR A 63 -7.05 10.96 3.29
C TYR A 63 -5.80 11.19 2.45
N VAL A 64 -5.63 12.41 1.94
CA VAL A 64 -4.40 12.83 1.27
C VAL A 64 -3.34 13.14 2.34
N GLY A 65 -2.21 12.45 2.28
CA GLY A 65 -1.07 12.65 3.18
C GLY A 65 0.07 13.43 2.53
N ALA A 66 1.31 13.01 2.82
CA ALA A 66 2.51 13.69 2.36
C ALA A 66 2.71 13.55 0.84
N ASP A 67 2.94 14.68 0.18
CA ASP A 67 3.17 14.76 -1.27
C ASP A 67 4.63 14.58 -1.68
N ALA A 68 5.56 14.50 -0.72
CA ALA A 68 7.00 14.36 -0.96
C ALA A 68 7.71 13.72 0.24
N PRO A 69 8.85 13.02 0.01
CA PRO A 69 9.67 12.47 1.09
C PRO A 69 10.31 13.56 1.96
N LEU A 70 10.78 13.18 3.15
CA LEU A 70 11.27 14.13 4.16
C LEU A 70 12.49 14.97 3.71
N VAL A 71 13.41 14.36 2.97
CA VAL A 71 14.69 14.99 2.60
C VAL A 71 15.03 14.76 1.13
N LYS A 72 14.88 13.52 0.65
CA LYS A 72 15.20 13.15 -0.72
C LYS A 72 14.35 13.93 -1.72
N LYS A 73 14.77 13.97 -2.99
CA LYS A 73 13.90 14.42 -4.08
C LYS A 73 12.81 13.36 -4.35
N ARG A 74 11.58 13.81 -4.59
CA ARG A 74 10.47 12.96 -5.03
C ARG A 74 10.77 12.28 -6.37
N GLU A 75 10.51 10.99 -6.41
CA GLU A 75 10.59 10.12 -7.59
C GLU A 75 9.36 9.22 -7.60
N HIS A 76 8.85 8.89 -8.80
CA HIS A 76 7.66 8.09 -9.00
C HIS A 76 7.98 6.81 -9.79
N ALA A 77 7.07 5.85 -9.75
CA ALA A 77 7.16 4.56 -10.44
C ALA A 77 6.08 4.41 -11.53
N ASP A 78 5.62 5.51 -12.13
CA ASP A 78 4.71 5.51 -13.29
C ASP A 78 5.30 4.76 -14.50
N TRP A 79 6.63 4.63 -14.57
CA TRP A 79 7.32 3.77 -15.54
C TRP A 79 7.10 2.27 -15.32
N PHE A 80 6.69 1.84 -14.12
CA PHE A 80 6.41 0.45 -13.77
C PHE A 80 4.90 0.19 -13.71
N HIS A 81 4.15 1.05 -13.01
CA HIS A 81 2.69 0.87 -12.80
C HIS A 81 1.82 1.50 -13.90
N GLY A 82 2.41 2.33 -14.74
CA GLY A 82 1.77 2.99 -15.88
C GLY A 82 1.35 4.41 -15.55
N PRO A 83 0.90 5.18 -16.56
CA PRO A 83 0.65 6.62 -16.42
C PRO A 83 -0.45 6.97 -15.39
N ASP A 84 -1.41 6.08 -15.16
CA ASP A 84 -2.48 6.23 -14.16
C ASP A 84 -2.22 5.40 -12.89
N GLY A 85 -1.15 4.61 -12.86
CA GLY A 85 -0.84 3.66 -11.80
C GLY A 85 -1.80 2.45 -11.73
N MET A 86 -2.70 2.25 -12.69
CA MET A 86 -3.69 1.16 -12.69
C MET A 86 -3.78 0.44 -14.04
N GLY A 87 -2.63 0.24 -14.70
CA GLY A 87 -2.56 -0.53 -15.95
C GLY A 87 -3.12 0.19 -17.18
N ASN A 88 -3.43 1.50 -17.09
CA ASN A 88 -4.02 2.31 -18.16
C ASN A 88 -5.36 1.74 -18.69
N MET A 89 -6.16 1.16 -17.79
CA MET A 89 -7.43 0.53 -18.11
C MET A 89 -8.59 1.54 -18.26
N ASN A 90 -8.33 2.84 -18.07
CA ASN A 90 -9.31 3.92 -18.15
C ASN A 90 -10.48 3.75 -17.17
N TYR A 91 -10.17 3.37 -15.92
CA TYR A 91 -11.17 3.33 -14.86
C TYR A 91 -11.84 4.70 -14.67
N PRO A 92 -13.16 4.75 -14.41
CA PRO A 92 -13.85 6.02 -14.22
C PRO A 92 -13.36 6.71 -12.94
N ALA A 93 -13.38 8.03 -12.95
CA ALA A 93 -13.09 8.80 -11.74
C ALA A 93 -14.09 8.43 -10.62
N PRO A 94 -13.60 8.24 -9.38
CA PRO A 94 -14.46 7.88 -8.25
C PRO A 94 -15.42 9.02 -7.88
N LYS A 95 -16.62 8.67 -7.44
CA LYS A 95 -17.62 9.64 -6.94
C LYS A 95 -17.35 10.02 -5.48
N LEU A 96 -16.84 9.07 -4.70
CA LEU A 96 -16.36 9.24 -3.34
C LEU A 96 -15.35 10.38 -3.36
N GLN A 97 -15.57 11.38 -2.51
CA GLN A 97 -14.65 12.51 -2.38
C GLN A 97 -13.53 12.14 -1.42
N GLU A 98 -12.38 12.77 -1.58
CA GLU A 98 -11.35 12.72 -0.54
C GLU A 98 -11.81 13.48 0.71
N THR A 99 -11.32 13.05 1.86
CA THR A 99 -11.66 13.68 3.14
C THR A 99 -10.75 14.89 3.38
N ASN A 100 -11.32 15.99 3.88
CA ASN A 100 -10.58 17.22 4.22
C ASN A 100 -10.01 17.22 5.65
N GLU A 101 -10.11 16.09 6.36
CA GLU A 101 -9.62 15.94 7.74
C GLU A 101 -8.14 15.58 7.74
N ASP A 102 -7.42 16.02 8.79
CA ASP A 102 -6.03 15.61 9.02
C ASP A 102 -5.99 14.16 9.52
N PHE A 103 -5.56 13.24 8.66
CA PHE A 103 -5.48 11.81 9.01
C PHE A 103 -4.59 11.54 10.22
N ILE A 104 -3.59 12.39 10.50
CA ILE A 104 -2.72 12.23 11.66
C ILE A 104 -3.52 12.45 12.95
N GLU A 105 -4.44 13.42 12.96
CA GLU A 105 -5.37 13.63 14.08
C GLU A 105 -6.37 12.49 14.18
N VAL A 106 -6.94 12.06 13.06
CA VAL A 106 -7.93 10.98 13.01
C VAL A 106 -7.33 9.66 13.52
N LEU A 107 -6.14 9.28 13.04
CA LEU A 107 -5.44 8.08 13.50
C LEU A 107 -5.10 8.16 14.99
N ASN A 108 -4.61 9.31 15.46
CA ASN A 108 -4.35 9.53 16.89
C ASN A 108 -5.62 9.36 17.74
N ASN A 109 -6.76 9.88 17.27
CA ASN A 109 -8.05 9.72 17.94
C ASN A 109 -8.49 8.26 17.97
N HIS A 110 -8.40 7.54 16.85
CA HIS A 110 -8.71 6.11 16.80
C HIS A 110 -7.83 5.30 17.76
N ILE A 111 -6.51 5.53 17.77
CA ILE A 111 -5.59 4.83 18.67
C ILE A 111 -5.91 5.11 20.13
N ASN A 112 -6.24 6.35 20.50
CA ASN A 112 -6.58 6.68 21.89
C ASN A 112 -7.95 6.11 22.33
N GLN A 113 -8.86 5.88 21.38
CA GLN A 113 -10.15 5.22 21.64
C GLN A 113 -10.02 3.68 21.70
N HIS A 114 -9.05 3.13 20.98
CA HIS A 114 -8.81 1.69 20.82
C HIS A 114 -7.33 1.33 20.99
N PRO A 115 -6.73 1.60 22.17
CA PRO A 115 -5.31 1.31 22.40
C PRO A 115 -5.05 -0.19 22.26
N ASP A 116 -3.93 -0.54 21.63
CA ASP A 116 -3.47 -1.92 21.39
C ASP A 116 -4.42 -2.78 20.53
N GLU A 117 -5.37 -2.16 19.81
CA GLU A 117 -6.33 -2.86 18.95
C GLU A 117 -6.12 -2.63 17.44
N ILE A 118 -5.41 -1.56 17.06
CA ILE A 118 -5.26 -1.14 15.66
C ILE A 118 -3.95 -1.66 15.08
N THR A 119 -4.05 -2.37 13.96
CA THR A 119 -2.91 -2.71 13.11
C THR A 119 -2.71 -1.60 12.08
N LEU A 120 -1.52 -1.03 12.02
CA LEU A 120 -1.13 -0.11 10.95
C LEU A 120 -0.46 -0.91 9.83
N VAL A 121 -1.05 -0.91 8.64
CA VAL A 121 -0.48 -1.55 7.45
C VAL A 121 0.08 -0.47 6.54
N THR A 122 1.34 -0.57 6.13
CA THR A 122 2.01 0.44 5.31
C THR A 122 2.51 -0.22 4.04
N LEU A 123 1.96 0.19 2.91
CA LEU A 123 2.20 -0.36 1.57
C LEU A 123 3.07 0.56 0.70
N GLY A 124 3.30 1.80 1.15
CA GLY A 124 4.14 2.77 0.46
C GLY A 124 5.29 3.34 1.29
N PRO A 125 5.95 4.41 0.80
CA PRO A 125 6.99 5.12 1.53
C PRO A 125 6.53 5.60 2.91
N LEU A 126 7.38 5.44 3.92
CA LEU A 126 7.02 5.62 5.34
C LEU A 126 6.86 7.09 5.79
N THR A 127 6.76 8.04 4.87
CA THR A 127 6.75 9.48 5.16
C THR A 127 5.57 9.88 6.06
N ASN A 128 4.37 9.38 5.77
CA ASN A 128 3.18 9.62 6.59
C ASN A 128 3.36 9.11 8.02
N VAL A 129 3.90 7.89 8.16
CA VAL A 129 4.16 7.25 9.44
C VAL A 129 5.23 8.00 10.23
N ALA A 130 6.30 8.43 9.59
CA ALA A 130 7.34 9.24 10.25
C ALA A 130 6.79 10.60 10.72
N ASN A 131 5.91 11.24 9.95
CA ASN A 131 5.24 12.47 10.37
C ASN A 131 4.28 12.23 11.54
N PHE A 132 3.55 11.11 11.54
CA PHE A 132 2.73 10.68 12.67
C PHE A 132 3.57 10.49 13.93
N ILE A 133 4.70 9.76 13.85
CA ILE A 133 5.62 9.54 14.99
C ILE A 133 6.18 10.86 15.53
N LYS A 134 6.56 11.81 14.67
CA LYS A 134 7.07 13.12 15.11
C LYS A 134 6.05 13.91 15.92
N LYS A 135 4.75 13.79 15.60
CA LYS A 135 3.67 14.52 16.25
C LYS A 135 3.12 13.77 17.47
N TYR A 136 2.95 12.45 17.37
CA TYR A 136 2.31 11.59 18.36
C TYR A 136 3.13 10.33 18.68
N PRO A 137 4.36 10.46 19.21
CA PRO A 137 5.24 9.32 19.47
C PRO A 137 4.62 8.33 20.47
N ASP A 138 3.95 8.84 21.52
CA ASP A 138 3.32 7.99 22.54
C ASP A 138 2.11 7.24 22.00
N SER A 139 1.36 7.82 21.05
CA SER A 139 0.24 7.13 20.41
C SER A 139 0.73 6.05 19.45
N PHE A 140 1.81 6.31 18.72
CA PHE A 140 2.41 5.30 17.85
C PHE A 140 2.74 4.01 18.62
N LEU A 141 3.25 4.13 19.85
CA LEU A 141 3.57 2.99 20.73
C LEU A 141 2.36 2.18 21.22
N LYS A 142 1.13 2.66 21.02
CA LYS A 142 -0.13 1.99 21.38
C LYS A 142 -0.81 1.33 20.18
N LEU A 143 -0.17 1.32 19.01
CA LEU A 143 -0.62 0.46 17.92
C LEU A 143 -0.44 -0.99 18.35
N LYS A 144 -1.35 -1.86 17.93
CA LYS A 144 -1.25 -3.29 18.24
C LYS A 144 0.02 -3.88 17.62
N ASN A 145 0.22 -3.59 16.34
CA ASN A 145 1.39 -3.97 15.55
C ASN A 145 1.43 -3.11 14.28
N ILE A 146 2.59 -3.09 13.63
CA ILE A 146 2.80 -2.44 12.33
C ILE A 146 3.27 -3.49 11.33
N VAL A 147 2.65 -3.51 10.16
CA VAL A 147 3.06 -4.36 9.03
C VAL A 147 3.54 -3.45 7.91
N ILE A 148 4.79 -3.64 7.48
CA ILE A 148 5.45 -2.79 6.48
C ILE A 148 5.78 -3.65 5.26
N MET A 149 5.22 -3.32 4.10
CA MET A 149 5.76 -3.79 2.83
C MET A 149 6.99 -2.94 2.50
N GLY A 150 8.16 -3.55 2.50
CA GLY A 150 9.38 -2.86 2.10
C GLY A 150 10.67 -3.48 2.61
N GLY A 151 11.78 -3.02 2.06
CA GLY A 151 13.12 -3.53 2.34
C GLY A 151 13.47 -4.77 1.52
N ALA A 152 14.77 -5.07 1.44
CA ALA A 152 15.30 -6.22 0.73
C ALA A 152 16.42 -6.84 1.57
N SER A 153 16.06 -7.51 2.67
CA SER A 153 17.03 -7.86 3.72
C SER A 153 18.01 -8.96 3.27
N ASN A 154 17.49 -9.93 2.53
CA ASN A 154 18.23 -11.12 2.08
C ASN A 154 18.15 -11.30 0.56
N THR A 155 18.00 -10.20 -0.18
CA THR A 155 17.88 -10.22 -1.64
C THR A 155 18.40 -8.94 -2.26
N VAL A 156 18.48 -8.91 -3.59
CA VAL A 156 18.77 -7.68 -4.34
C VAL A 156 17.52 -6.79 -4.36
N GLY A 157 17.71 -5.49 -4.24
CA GLY A 157 16.61 -4.52 -4.33
C GLY A 157 15.99 -4.43 -5.72
N ASN A 158 14.82 -3.80 -5.81
CA ASN A 158 14.04 -3.64 -7.05
C ASN A 158 14.29 -2.29 -7.76
N VAL A 159 14.61 -1.21 -7.03
CA VAL A 159 14.94 0.11 -7.61
C VAL A 159 16.44 0.31 -7.77
N THR A 160 17.24 -0.22 -6.84
CA THR A 160 18.69 -0.32 -6.96
C THR A 160 19.15 -1.68 -6.44
N PRO A 161 20.35 -2.17 -6.77
CA PRO A 161 20.82 -3.46 -6.26
C PRO A 161 20.79 -3.61 -4.74
N ALA A 162 20.85 -2.49 -3.99
CA ALA A 162 20.94 -2.46 -2.54
C ALA A 162 19.67 -1.94 -1.83
N ALA A 163 18.61 -1.55 -2.57
CA ALA A 163 17.45 -0.92 -1.95
C ALA A 163 16.14 -1.32 -2.64
N GLU A 164 15.15 -1.59 -1.81
CA GLU A 164 13.75 -1.72 -2.19
C GLU A 164 13.12 -0.31 -2.28
N TYR A 165 12.16 -0.15 -3.21
CA TYR A 165 11.53 1.11 -3.60
C TYR A 165 10.95 1.93 -2.45
N ASN A 166 10.08 1.37 -1.61
CA ASN A 166 9.41 2.10 -0.53
C ASN A 166 10.42 2.69 0.46
N ILE A 167 11.40 1.88 0.86
CA ILE A 167 12.48 2.33 1.75
C ILE A 167 13.41 3.33 1.05
N TRP A 168 13.66 3.16 -0.26
CA TRP A 168 14.53 4.02 -1.04
C TRP A 168 13.90 5.39 -1.35
N CYS A 169 12.56 5.48 -1.43
CA CYS A 169 11.82 6.70 -1.66
C CYS A 169 11.97 7.68 -0.48
N ASP A 170 11.92 7.20 0.75
CA ASP A 170 12.14 8.01 1.96
C ASP A 170 12.94 7.25 3.03
N PRO A 171 14.27 7.12 2.86
CA PRO A 171 15.10 6.39 3.80
C PRO A 171 15.19 7.09 5.16
N GLU A 172 15.04 8.41 5.20
CA GLU A 172 14.99 9.16 6.47
C GLU A 172 13.71 8.86 7.25
N ALA A 173 12.56 8.74 6.58
CA ALA A 173 11.33 8.31 7.23
C ALA A 173 11.43 6.86 7.73
N ALA A 174 11.99 5.96 6.91
CA ALA A 174 12.23 4.59 7.33
C ALA A 174 13.12 4.49 8.57
N ASP A 175 14.21 5.27 8.64
CA ASP A 175 15.09 5.33 9.82
C ASP A 175 14.35 5.76 11.09
N ILE A 176 13.43 6.73 10.98
CA ILE A 176 12.58 7.18 12.10
C ILE A 176 11.65 6.05 12.56
N VAL A 177 10.97 5.37 11.63
CA VAL A 177 10.03 4.28 11.94
C VAL A 177 10.76 3.12 12.60
N PHE A 178 11.88 2.65 12.04
CA PHE A 178 12.64 1.54 12.62
C PHE A 178 13.30 1.89 13.96
N LYS A 179 13.53 3.17 14.27
CA LYS A 179 14.04 3.63 15.58
C LYS A 179 12.97 4.00 16.60
N SER A 180 11.69 3.94 16.23
CA SER A 180 10.52 4.37 17.02
C SER A 180 10.32 3.68 18.37
N LYS A 181 11.00 2.55 18.61
CA LYS A 181 10.86 1.70 19.81
C LYS A 181 9.52 0.99 19.93
N HIS A 182 8.71 0.96 18.86
CA HIS A 182 7.57 0.06 18.82
C HIS A 182 8.03 -1.38 19.00
N HIS A 183 7.27 -2.15 19.78
CA HIS A 183 7.66 -3.48 20.19
C HIS A 183 7.32 -4.57 19.16
N ASP A 184 6.41 -4.27 18.24
CA ASP A 184 5.94 -5.17 17.19
C ASP A 184 5.88 -4.46 15.83
N ILE A 185 6.95 -4.60 15.04
CA ILE A 185 7.03 -4.16 13.65
C ILE A 185 7.41 -5.39 12.81
N ALA A 186 6.53 -5.80 11.90
CA ALA A 186 6.78 -6.82 10.91
C ALA A 186 7.16 -6.15 9.59
N MET A 187 8.32 -6.52 9.03
CA MET A 187 8.76 -6.08 7.71
C MET A 187 8.57 -7.24 6.74
N VAL A 188 7.68 -7.06 5.77
CA VAL A 188 7.45 -7.97 4.65
C VAL A 188 8.34 -7.51 3.51
N GLY A 189 9.55 -8.07 3.50
CA GLY A 189 10.60 -7.71 2.55
C GLY A 189 10.33 -8.22 1.14
N TRP A 190 10.97 -7.55 0.17
CA TRP A 190 10.95 -7.89 -1.24
C TRP A 190 11.27 -9.37 -1.50
N GLU A 191 12.15 -10.00 -0.71
CA GLU A 191 12.46 -11.42 -0.82
C GLU A 191 11.25 -12.35 -0.67
N LEU A 192 10.22 -11.94 0.08
CA LEU A 192 9.00 -12.72 0.31
C LEU A 192 7.97 -12.53 -0.81
N CYS A 193 8.13 -11.49 -1.61
CA CYS A 193 7.17 -11.08 -2.65
C CYS A 193 7.54 -11.65 -4.04
N ARG A 194 8.59 -12.47 -4.10
CA ARG A 194 9.19 -13.00 -5.33
C ARG A 194 8.96 -14.50 -5.47
N GLY A 195 9.32 -15.03 -6.63
CA GLY A 195 9.30 -16.47 -6.90
C GLY A 195 7.89 -17.02 -6.81
N GLU A 196 7.65 -17.93 -5.87
CA GLU A 196 6.37 -18.62 -5.68
C GLU A 196 5.24 -17.72 -5.17
N ALA A 197 5.54 -16.50 -4.72
CA ALA A 197 4.52 -15.51 -4.37
C ALA A 197 3.88 -14.82 -5.59
N ASN A 198 4.46 -14.98 -6.79
CA ASN A 198 3.87 -14.44 -8.01
C ASN A 198 2.64 -15.25 -8.43
N LEU A 199 1.62 -14.59 -8.96
CA LEU A 199 0.55 -15.29 -9.67
C LEU A 199 1.05 -15.79 -11.02
N THR A 200 0.93 -17.10 -11.22
CA THR A 200 1.17 -17.76 -12.49
C THR A 200 0.08 -17.44 -13.52
N GLU A 201 0.35 -17.70 -14.80
CA GLU A 201 -0.66 -17.55 -15.86
C GLU A 201 -1.93 -18.37 -15.58
N GLU A 202 -1.78 -19.60 -15.10
CA GLU A 202 -2.91 -20.47 -14.73
C GLU A 202 -3.75 -19.89 -13.58
N GLU A 203 -3.11 -19.26 -12.59
CA GLU A 203 -3.82 -18.62 -11.46
C GLU A 203 -4.51 -17.31 -11.88
N MET A 204 -3.91 -16.56 -12.80
CA MET A 204 -4.57 -15.39 -13.40
C MET A 204 -5.79 -15.82 -14.23
N GLU A 205 -5.69 -16.88 -15.04
CA GLU A 205 -6.84 -17.45 -15.75
C GLU A 205 -7.93 -17.95 -14.79
N LEU A 206 -7.54 -18.55 -13.67
CA LEU A 206 -8.47 -18.96 -12.61
C LEU A 206 -9.21 -17.75 -12.03
N ALA A 207 -8.53 -16.63 -11.75
CA ALA A 207 -9.17 -15.41 -11.27
C ALA A 207 -10.23 -14.91 -12.27
N TYR A 208 -9.89 -14.79 -13.56
CA TYR A 208 -10.84 -14.40 -14.61
C TYR A 208 -12.04 -15.38 -14.72
N SER A 209 -11.83 -16.66 -14.41
CA SER A 209 -12.90 -17.67 -14.46
C SER A 209 -14.05 -17.40 -13.49
N PHE A 210 -13.82 -16.59 -12.44
CA PHE A 210 -14.87 -16.17 -11.50
C PHE A 210 -15.89 -15.22 -12.12
N LYS A 211 -15.55 -14.53 -13.23
CA LYS A 211 -16.45 -13.65 -13.98
C LYS A 211 -17.09 -12.58 -13.09
N THR A 212 -16.26 -11.94 -12.28
CA THR A 212 -16.68 -10.82 -11.43
C THR A 212 -15.78 -9.62 -11.68
N GLU A 213 -16.37 -8.43 -11.59
CA GLU A 213 -15.66 -7.16 -11.76
C GLU A 213 -14.41 -7.06 -10.87
N LYS A 214 -14.48 -7.58 -9.64
CA LYS A 214 -13.37 -7.58 -8.68
C LYS A 214 -12.24 -8.54 -9.09
N ALA A 215 -12.59 -9.72 -9.59
CA ALA A 215 -11.59 -10.71 -10.02
C ALA A 215 -10.86 -10.23 -11.28
N ASP A 216 -11.59 -9.67 -12.23
CA ASP A 216 -11.00 -9.08 -13.44
C ASP A 216 -10.10 -7.89 -13.04
N PHE A 217 -10.58 -7.01 -12.15
CA PHE A 217 -9.82 -5.87 -11.64
C PHE A 217 -8.48 -6.29 -11.01
N THR A 218 -8.43 -7.36 -10.22
CA THR A 218 -7.21 -7.85 -9.57
C THR A 218 -6.06 -8.10 -10.55
N ILE A 219 -6.37 -8.51 -11.78
CA ILE A 219 -5.36 -8.75 -12.81
C ILE A 219 -5.20 -7.51 -13.71
N ASP A 220 -6.31 -6.91 -14.14
CA ASP A 220 -6.32 -5.81 -15.11
C ASP A 220 -5.62 -4.55 -14.60
N CYS A 221 -5.77 -4.18 -13.31
CA CYS A 221 -5.08 -3.02 -12.74
C CYS A 221 -3.54 -3.19 -12.68
N ASN A 222 -3.07 -4.44 -12.82
CA ASN A 222 -1.66 -4.80 -12.84
C ASN A 222 -1.09 -5.01 -14.24
N LYS A 223 -1.87 -4.78 -15.31
CA LYS A 223 -1.44 -5.10 -16.68
C LYS A 223 -0.09 -4.50 -17.08
N HIS A 224 0.15 -3.23 -16.75
CA HIS A 224 1.43 -2.60 -17.07
C HIS A 224 2.58 -3.09 -16.19
N ALA A 225 2.31 -3.37 -14.91
CA ALA A 225 3.28 -3.97 -14.01
C ALA A 225 3.66 -5.39 -14.46
N LEU A 226 2.69 -6.19 -14.92
CA LEU A 226 2.92 -7.51 -15.49
C LEU A 226 3.81 -7.44 -16.73
N ASP A 227 3.48 -6.55 -17.67
CA ASP A 227 4.30 -6.32 -18.86
C ASP A 227 5.74 -5.90 -18.49
N SER A 228 5.89 -5.03 -17.50
CA SER A 228 7.19 -4.55 -17.01
C SER A 228 7.99 -5.68 -16.34
N SER A 229 7.36 -6.44 -15.43
CA SER A 229 7.99 -7.56 -14.72
C SER A 229 8.44 -8.68 -15.65
N GLN A 230 7.61 -9.08 -16.61
CA GLN A 230 7.96 -10.16 -17.54
C GLN A 230 9.03 -9.73 -18.53
N ASN A 231 8.91 -8.53 -19.13
CA ASN A 231 9.82 -8.11 -20.19
C ASN A 231 11.16 -7.57 -19.67
N TRP A 232 11.18 -6.96 -18.48
CA TRP A 232 12.39 -6.30 -17.96
C TRP A 232 13.08 -7.10 -16.86
N LEU A 233 12.32 -7.67 -15.91
CA LEU A 233 12.87 -8.37 -14.76
C LEU A 233 13.00 -9.88 -14.98
N GLY A 234 12.25 -10.43 -15.95
CA GLY A 234 12.22 -11.86 -16.23
C GLY A 234 11.53 -12.67 -15.13
N ASP A 235 10.61 -12.03 -14.40
CA ASP A 235 9.85 -12.67 -13.34
C ASP A 235 8.88 -13.73 -13.90
N PRO A 236 8.58 -14.80 -13.12
CA PRO A 236 7.80 -15.94 -13.60
C PRO A 236 6.30 -15.65 -13.73
N GLY A 237 5.81 -14.49 -13.28
CA GLY A 237 4.39 -14.16 -13.21
C GLY A 237 4.14 -12.73 -12.74
N LEU A 238 2.93 -12.48 -12.24
CA LEU A 238 2.55 -11.19 -11.66
C LEU A 238 2.98 -11.11 -10.20
N GLY A 239 3.91 -10.22 -9.88
CA GLY A 239 4.28 -9.90 -8.50
C GLY A 239 3.21 -9.08 -7.81
N LEU A 240 2.85 -9.47 -6.59
CA LEU A 240 1.89 -8.78 -5.74
C LEU A 240 2.46 -8.52 -4.33
N PRO A 241 3.48 -7.65 -4.19
CA PRO A 241 4.11 -7.34 -2.91
C PRO A 241 3.15 -6.88 -1.82
N ASP A 242 2.27 -5.94 -2.15
CA ASP A 242 1.34 -5.37 -1.17
C ASP A 242 0.28 -6.39 -0.71
N PRO A 243 -0.32 -7.20 -1.60
CA PRO A 243 -1.13 -8.35 -1.21
C PRO A 243 -0.41 -9.35 -0.31
N VAL A 244 0.88 -9.61 -0.53
CA VAL A 244 1.69 -10.49 0.34
C VAL A 244 1.83 -9.88 1.74
N ALA A 245 1.99 -8.56 1.85
CA ALA A 245 2.03 -7.87 3.13
C ALA A 245 0.66 -7.80 3.84
N MET A 246 -0.43 -7.76 3.06
CA MET A 246 -1.80 -7.74 3.59
C MET A 246 -2.28 -9.09 4.13
N ALA A 247 -1.77 -10.19 3.56
CA ALA A 247 -2.16 -11.58 3.89
C ALA A 247 -1.67 -12.04 5.27
#